data_AF-A0A1B6KQF0-F1
#
_entry.id   AF-A0A1B6KQF0-F1
#
_cell.length_a   1.000
_cell.length_b   1.000
_cell.length_c   1.000
_cell.angle_alpha   90.00
_cell.angle_beta   90.00
_cell.angle_gamma   90.00
#
_symmetry.space_group_name_H-M   'P 1'
#
loop_
_entity.id
_entity.type
_entity.pdbx_description
1 polymer ?
#
loop_
_entity_poly.entity_id
_entity_poly.type
_entity_poly.pdbx_seq_one_letter_code
_entity_poly.pdbx_strand_id
1 'polypeptide(L)'
;EFTSKKITNKLVQQIQEPLVLSSGALPAWCEELTHSCPFLFPFETRHLYFSCTAFGASRSIVWLQTQRDVTLERQRAPGLSPRRDDPHEFRVGRLKHERVKVPRGDQLLPWAMQVMRIHADRKSILEVEFQGEEGTGLGPTLEFYALVAAELQRKDLGMWLCDDDVDPTNGPSLDLGEGAKPPGYYVRRASGLFPSPLPQDSTAADRAAQHYWFLGVFLAKVLQDNRLVDLPLSHPFLKLLCQGEVVN
;
A
#
# COMPACT_ATOMS: atom_id res chain seq x y z
N GLU A 1 13.38 22.52 11.78
CA GLU A 1 12.15 22.32 10.98
C GLU A 1 11.04 23.16 11.58
N PHE A 2 10.27 23.90 10.78
CA PHE A 2 9.22 24.81 11.27
C PHE A 2 7.86 24.12 11.22
N THR A 3 7.22 23.87 12.37
CA THR A 3 5.87 23.31 12.45
C THR A 3 4.91 24.28 13.14
N SER A 4 3.64 24.30 12.70
CA SER A 4 2.62 25.21 13.23
C SER A 4 1.64 24.49 14.16
N LYS A 5 1.93 24.50 15.47
CA LYS A 5 1.07 23.83 16.47
C LYS A 5 -0.41 24.24 16.39
N LYS A 6 -0.71 25.53 16.13
CA LYS A 6 -2.08 26.04 16.04
C LYS A 6 -2.83 25.46 14.83
N ILE A 7 -2.22 25.47 13.64
CA ILE A 7 -2.85 24.96 12.42
C ILE A 7 -2.93 23.44 12.49
N THR A 8 -1.89 22.77 12.98
CA THR A 8 -1.90 21.31 13.24
C THR A 8 -3.09 20.90 14.12
N ASN A 9 -3.28 21.55 15.27
CA ASN A 9 -4.41 21.25 16.16
C ASN A 9 -5.76 21.46 15.46
N LYS A 10 -5.88 22.52 14.67
CA LYS A 10 -7.12 22.80 13.92
C LYS A 10 -7.38 21.74 12.85
N LEU A 11 -6.34 21.29 12.13
CA LEU A 11 -6.46 20.24 11.12
C LEU A 11 -6.90 18.93 11.76
N VAL A 12 -6.25 18.53 12.86
CA VAL A 12 -6.60 17.31 13.62
C VAL A 12 -8.06 17.34 14.07
N GLN A 13 -8.54 18.48 14.58
CA GLN A 13 -9.95 18.63 14.94
C GLN A 13 -10.89 18.42 13.74
N GLN A 14 -10.59 19.01 12.57
CA GLN A 14 -11.44 18.86 11.38
C GLN A 14 -11.50 17.41 10.86
N ILE A 15 -10.36 16.71 10.83
CA ILE A 15 -10.28 15.34 10.31
C ILE A 15 -10.69 14.26 11.31
N GLN A 16 -11.12 14.64 12.52
CA GLN A 16 -11.69 13.72 13.50
C GLN A 16 -13.22 13.76 13.52
N GLU A 17 -13.85 14.68 12.78
CA GLU A 17 -15.30 14.79 12.65
C GLU A 17 -15.84 13.80 11.60
N PRO A 18 -16.47 12.66 11.99
CA PRO A 18 -16.82 11.59 11.05
C PRO A 18 -17.86 12.02 10.01
N LEU A 19 -18.77 12.92 10.39
CA LEU A 19 -19.79 13.46 9.48
C LEU A 19 -19.18 14.35 8.38
N VAL A 20 -18.19 15.17 8.74
CA VAL A 20 -17.48 16.03 7.78
C VAL A 20 -16.69 15.17 6.79
N LEU A 21 -16.00 14.14 7.28
CA LEU A 21 -15.24 13.23 6.41
C LEU A 21 -16.14 12.38 5.51
N SER A 22 -17.22 11.82 6.06
CA SER A 22 -18.13 10.95 5.31
C SER A 22 -18.87 11.69 4.19
N SER A 23 -19.12 12.98 4.39
CA SER A 23 -19.75 13.87 3.40
C SER A 23 -18.74 14.56 2.47
N GLY A 24 -17.42 14.39 2.68
CA GLY A 24 -16.40 15.11 1.91
C GLY A 24 -16.43 16.62 2.13
N ALA A 25 -16.98 17.09 3.24
CA ALA A 25 -17.21 18.51 3.54
C ALA A 25 -16.04 19.17 4.28
N LEU A 26 -14.82 18.62 4.15
CA LEU A 26 -13.64 19.25 4.75
C LEU A 26 -13.42 20.64 4.14
N PRO A 27 -13.07 21.66 4.95
CA PRO A 27 -12.71 22.96 4.42
C PRO A 27 -11.51 22.87 3.45
N ALA A 28 -11.58 23.57 2.31
CA ALA A 28 -10.56 23.54 1.25
C ALA A 28 -9.13 23.80 1.76
N TRP A 29 -8.98 24.68 2.76
CA TRP A 29 -7.68 24.98 3.37
C TRP A 29 -6.96 23.73 3.90
N CYS A 30 -7.70 22.68 4.30
CA CYS A 30 -7.09 21.44 4.80
C CYS A 30 -6.27 20.75 3.70
N GLU A 31 -6.78 20.69 2.48
CA GLU A 31 -6.10 20.12 1.32
C GLU A 31 -5.00 21.07 0.82
N GLU A 32 -5.32 22.36 0.67
CA GLU A 32 -4.36 23.36 0.16
C GLU A 32 -3.10 23.43 1.02
N LEU A 33 -3.23 23.47 2.35
CA LEU A 33 -2.08 23.53 3.25
C LEU A 33 -1.33 22.21 3.34
N THR A 34 -2.02 21.06 3.34
CA THR A 34 -1.34 19.76 3.45
C THR A 34 -0.56 19.42 2.18
N HIS A 35 -1.01 19.90 1.03
CA HIS A 35 -0.31 19.74 -0.25
C HIS A 35 0.75 20.82 -0.50
N SER A 36 0.42 22.11 -0.32
CA SER A 36 1.33 23.22 -0.69
C SER A 36 2.31 23.60 0.40
N CYS A 37 2.01 23.27 1.65
CA CYS A 37 2.84 23.61 2.81
C CYS A 37 2.99 22.43 3.79
N PRO A 38 3.43 21.23 3.32
CA PRO A 38 3.51 20.04 4.15
C PRO A 38 4.43 20.22 5.36
N PHE A 39 5.47 21.07 5.25
CA PHE A 39 6.39 21.41 6.33
C PHE A 39 5.70 21.98 7.57
N LEU A 40 4.50 22.58 7.45
CA LEU A 40 3.74 23.09 8.59
C LEU A 40 3.29 21.99 9.56
N PHE A 41 3.21 20.75 9.09
CA PHE A 41 2.62 19.62 9.79
C PHE A 41 3.68 18.55 10.09
N PRO A 42 3.73 18.02 11.33
CA PRO A 42 4.50 16.82 11.64
C PRO A 42 4.09 15.64 10.74
N PHE A 43 5.01 14.71 10.52
CA PHE A 43 4.76 13.50 9.72
C PHE A 43 3.51 12.76 10.18
N GLU A 44 3.32 12.61 11.49
CA GLU A 44 2.18 11.92 12.09
C GLU A 44 0.86 12.57 11.71
N THR A 45 0.83 13.91 11.61
CA THR A 45 -0.37 14.65 11.18
C THR A 45 -0.63 14.49 9.70
N ARG A 46 0.42 14.50 8.86
CA ARG A 46 0.28 14.25 7.41
C ARG A 46 -0.21 12.83 7.13
N HIS A 47 0.34 11.84 7.84
CA HIS A 47 -0.08 10.44 7.76
C HIS A 47 -1.52 10.23 8.24
N LEU A 48 -1.91 10.90 9.33
CA LEU A 48 -3.29 10.93 9.82
C LEU A 48 -4.24 11.51 8.77
N TYR A 49 -3.92 12.68 8.22
CA TYR A 49 -4.71 13.30 7.16
C TYR A 49 -4.89 12.37 5.96
N PHE A 50 -3.79 11.78 5.48
CA PHE A 50 -3.80 10.82 4.37
C PHE A 50 -4.71 9.62 4.66
N SER A 51 -4.62 9.03 5.86
CA SER A 51 -5.47 7.90 6.26
C SER A 51 -6.96 8.25 6.27
N CYS A 52 -7.30 9.49 6.65
CA CYS A 52 -8.68 9.98 6.71
C CYS A 52 -9.25 10.40 5.35
N THR A 53 -8.44 10.74 4.34
CA THR A 53 -8.94 11.34 3.10
C THR A 53 -8.65 10.52 1.85
N ALA A 54 -7.55 9.77 1.80
CA ALA A 54 -7.08 9.14 0.56
C ALA A 54 -7.91 7.93 0.11
N PHE A 55 -8.56 7.23 1.05
CA PHE A 55 -9.14 5.91 0.76
C PHE A 55 -10.67 5.88 0.61
N GLY A 56 -11.31 7.05 0.67
CA GLY A 56 -12.75 7.22 0.54
C GLY A 56 -13.52 7.06 1.86
N ALA A 57 -14.70 7.66 1.92
CA ALA A 57 -15.51 7.84 3.13
C ALA A 57 -15.68 6.58 3.98
N SER A 58 -16.03 5.43 3.37
CA SER A 58 -16.28 4.19 4.10
C SER A 58 -15.05 3.70 4.87
N ARG A 59 -13.86 3.78 4.26
CA ARG A 59 -12.60 3.41 4.91
C ARG A 59 -12.21 4.41 5.99
N SER A 60 -12.36 5.69 5.73
CA SER A 60 -12.07 6.75 6.70
C SER A 60 -12.89 6.60 7.98
N ILE A 61 -14.18 6.28 7.85
CA ILE A 61 -15.07 6.07 9.00
C ILE A 61 -14.62 4.84 9.80
N VAL A 62 -14.39 3.71 9.15
CA VAL A 62 -13.96 2.48 9.82
C VAL A 62 -12.59 2.66 10.49
N TRP A 63 -11.69 3.41 9.87
CA TRP A 63 -10.41 3.78 10.43
C TRP A 63 -10.56 4.61 11.71
N LEU A 64 -11.41 5.65 11.70
CA LEU A 64 -11.69 6.47 12.88
C LEU A 64 -12.32 5.67 14.03
N GLN A 65 -13.25 4.77 13.71
CA GLN A 65 -13.82 3.86 14.71
C GLN A 65 -12.76 2.97 15.35
N THR A 66 -11.87 2.39 14.54
CA THR A 66 -10.79 1.53 15.03
C THR A 66 -9.85 2.29 15.96
N GLN A 67 -9.50 3.54 15.62
CA GLN A 67 -8.66 4.38 16.49
C GLN A 67 -9.34 4.75 17.81
N ARG A 68 -10.65 5.03 17.77
CA ARG A 68 -11.46 5.29 18.98
C ARG A 68 -11.53 4.05 19.86
N ASP A 69 -11.78 2.87 19.28
CA ASP A 69 -11.81 1.59 19.99
C ASP A 69 -10.47 1.36 20.73
N VAL A 70 -9.34 1.52 20.04
CA VAL A 70 -8.00 1.37 20.63
C VAL A 70 -7.74 2.37 21.75
N THR A 71 -8.20 3.63 21.60
CA THR A 71 -8.00 4.67 22.62
C THR A 71 -8.84 4.38 23.87
N LEU A 72 -10.09 3.92 23.70
CA LEU A 72 -10.96 3.52 24.80
C LEU A 72 -10.42 2.29 25.53
N GLU A 73 -9.89 1.30 24.81
CA GLU A 73 -9.26 0.12 25.42
C GLU A 73 -8.03 0.51 26.27
N ARG A 74 -7.18 1.42 25.78
CA ARG A 74 -6.00 1.91 26.53
C ARG A 74 -6.36 2.67 27.81
N GLN A 75 -7.53 3.33 27.83
CA GLN A 75 -7.99 4.09 28.99
C GLN A 75 -8.70 3.21 30.03
N ARG A 76 -9.01 1.95 29.72
CA ARG A 76 -9.63 1.02 30.67
C ARG A 76 -8.60 0.38 31.58
N ALA A 77 -8.92 0.30 32.87
CA ALA A 77 -8.18 -0.52 33.82
C ALA A 77 -8.41 -2.01 33.51
N PRO A 78 -7.40 -2.89 33.66
CA PRO A 78 -7.56 -4.32 33.43
C PRO A 78 -8.64 -4.91 34.36
N GLY A 79 -9.62 -5.63 33.81
CA GLY A 79 -10.59 -6.41 34.59
C GLY A 79 -12.05 -5.92 34.61
N LEU A 80 -12.39 -4.82 33.93
CA LEU A 80 -13.79 -4.39 33.76
C LEU A 80 -14.39 -4.96 32.46
N SER A 81 -15.50 -5.69 32.58
CA SER A 81 -16.24 -6.25 31.44
C SER A 81 -16.81 -5.15 30.53
N PRO A 82 -17.06 -5.44 29.23
CA PRO A 82 -17.57 -4.44 28.31
C PRO A 82 -18.95 -3.98 28.78
N ARG A 83 -19.09 -2.71 29.16
CA ARG A 83 -20.42 -2.10 29.28
C ARG A 83 -21.05 -2.12 27.89
N ARG A 84 -22.20 -2.77 27.79
CA ARG A 84 -23.09 -2.75 26.61
C ARG A 84 -23.32 -1.32 26.13
N ASP A 85 -23.21 -1.15 24.81
CA ASP A 85 -23.67 -0.06 23.95
C ASP A 85 -24.11 1.22 24.67
N ASP A 86 -23.26 2.24 24.63
CA ASP A 86 -23.71 3.61 24.86
C ASP A 86 -24.70 3.94 23.71
N PRO A 87 -25.97 4.29 23.98
CA PRO A 87 -26.98 4.56 22.94
C PRO A 87 -26.60 5.69 21.97
N HIS A 88 -25.60 6.51 22.31
CA HIS A 88 -25.08 7.59 21.48
C HIS A 88 -23.87 7.16 20.62
N GLU A 89 -23.42 5.90 20.71
CA GLU A 89 -22.30 5.40 19.91
C GLU A 89 -22.75 5.00 18.50
N PHE A 90 -22.67 5.95 17.58
CA PHE A 90 -22.97 5.69 16.18
C PHE A 90 -21.85 4.90 15.50
N ARG A 91 -22.08 3.59 15.31
CA ARG A 91 -21.17 2.69 14.58
C ARG A 91 -21.68 2.43 13.16
N VAL A 92 -21.11 3.12 12.18
CA VAL A 92 -21.13 2.70 10.77
C VAL A 92 -20.49 1.30 10.68
N GLY A 93 -21.08 0.39 9.90
CA GLY A 93 -20.69 -1.03 9.85
C GLY A 93 -19.25 -1.32 9.41
N ARG A 94 -18.92 -2.61 9.21
CA ARG A 94 -17.58 -3.05 8.80
C ARG A 94 -17.38 -2.92 7.28
N LEU A 95 -16.12 -2.87 6.85
CA LEU A 95 -15.77 -2.97 5.43
C LEU A 95 -16.17 -4.34 4.88
N LYS A 96 -16.73 -4.35 3.67
CA LYS A 96 -17.00 -5.57 2.92
C LYS A 96 -15.67 -6.22 2.53
N HIS A 97 -15.59 -7.53 2.69
CA HIS A 97 -14.49 -8.34 2.17
C HIS A 97 -14.90 -8.91 0.81
N GLU A 98 -13.98 -8.86 -0.15
CA GLU A 98 -14.15 -9.47 -1.47
C GLU A 98 -13.09 -10.53 -1.67
N ARG A 99 -13.57 -11.77 -1.78
CA ARG A 99 -12.70 -12.93 -1.90
C ARG A 99 -12.42 -13.26 -3.36
N VAL A 100 -11.16 -13.48 -3.67
CA VAL A 100 -10.67 -13.88 -5.00
C VAL A 100 -9.86 -15.16 -4.90
N LYS A 101 -9.98 -16.01 -5.92
CA LYS A 101 -9.18 -17.22 -6.05
C LYS A 101 -8.06 -17.01 -7.04
N VAL A 102 -6.81 -17.25 -6.63
CA VAL A 102 -5.62 -17.03 -7.46
C VAL A 102 -4.81 -18.32 -7.58
N PRO A 103 -4.25 -18.64 -8.77
CA PRO A 103 -3.32 -19.75 -8.90
C PRO A 103 -1.93 -19.35 -8.38
N ARG A 104 -1.11 -20.36 -8.07
CA ARG A 104 0.34 -20.21 -7.80
C ARG A 104 1.17 -20.39 -9.07
N GLY A 105 2.47 -20.08 -8.96
CA GLY A 105 3.47 -20.35 -10.00
C GLY A 105 3.41 -19.35 -11.15
N ASP A 106 3.76 -19.80 -12.36
CA ASP A 106 4.03 -18.92 -13.51
C ASP A 106 2.85 -18.02 -13.93
N GLN A 107 1.63 -18.38 -13.54
CA GLN A 107 0.41 -17.64 -13.82
C GLN A 107 0.09 -16.57 -12.77
N LEU A 108 0.82 -16.51 -11.64
CA LEU A 108 0.53 -15.63 -10.53
C LEU A 108 0.50 -14.15 -10.94
N LEU A 109 1.53 -13.66 -11.63
CA LEU A 109 1.64 -12.26 -12.02
C LEU A 109 0.54 -11.83 -13.01
N PRO A 110 0.28 -12.53 -14.13
CA PRO A 110 -0.86 -12.25 -15.00
C PRO A 110 -2.20 -12.22 -14.27
N TRP A 111 -2.41 -13.16 -13.34
CA TRP A 111 -3.62 -13.19 -12.52
C TRP A 111 -3.71 -12.00 -11.57
N ALA A 112 -2.61 -11.64 -10.92
CA ALA A 112 -2.56 -10.48 -10.03
C ALA A 112 -2.88 -9.18 -10.77
N MET A 113 -2.36 -9.02 -11.99
CA MET A 113 -2.71 -7.90 -12.88
C MET A 113 -4.21 -7.86 -13.14
N GLN A 114 -4.83 -9.00 -13.45
CA GLN A 114 -6.27 -9.08 -13.71
C GLN A 114 -7.11 -8.81 -12.45
N VAL A 115 -6.73 -9.36 -11.31
CA VAL A 115 -7.38 -9.11 -10.02
C VAL A 115 -7.37 -7.62 -9.70
N MET A 116 -6.21 -6.96 -9.81
CA MET A 116 -6.09 -5.53 -9.53
C MET A 116 -6.92 -4.68 -10.51
N ARG A 117 -6.98 -5.03 -11.80
CA ARG A 117 -7.85 -4.34 -12.77
C ARG A 117 -9.33 -4.37 -12.39
N ILE A 118 -9.80 -5.43 -11.73
CA ILE A 118 -11.21 -5.59 -11.35
C ILE A 118 -11.52 -5.01 -9.97
N HIS A 119 -10.58 -5.12 -9.03
CA HIS A 119 -10.83 -4.87 -7.60
C HIS A 119 -10.12 -3.64 -7.02
N ALA A 120 -9.14 -3.04 -7.70
CA ALA A 120 -8.36 -1.93 -7.12
C ALA A 120 -9.20 -0.67 -6.81
N ASP A 121 -10.19 -0.36 -7.65
CA ASP A 121 -11.07 0.80 -7.44
C ASP A 121 -12.11 0.57 -6.34
N ARG A 122 -12.30 -0.68 -5.91
CA ARG A 122 -13.34 -1.04 -4.94
C ARG A 122 -12.92 -0.67 -3.53
N LYS A 123 -13.89 -0.19 -2.75
CA LYS A 123 -13.65 0.19 -1.35
C LYS A 123 -13.62 -0.98 -0.37
N SER A 124 -13.83 -2.20 -0.86
CA SER A 124 -13.75 -3.45 -0.11
C SER A 124 -12.31 -3.89 0.15
N ILE A 125 -12.13 -4.65 1.24
CA ILE A 125 -10.88 -5.34 1.55
C ILE A 125 -10.76 -6.55 0.63
N LEU A 126 -9.61 -6.70 -0.03
CA LEU A 126 -9.34 -7.88 -0.85
C LEU A 126 -8.91 -9.04 0.05
N GLU A 127 -9.54 -10.20 -0.10
CA GLU A 127 -9.12 -11.45 0.53
C GLU A 127 -8.75 -12.47 -0.52
N VAL A 128 -7.59 -13.09 -0.34
CA VAL A 128 -7.07 -14.06 -1.30
C VAL A 128 -7.20 -15.47 -0.76
N GLU A 129 -7.58 -16.37 -1.66
CA GLU A 129 -7.55 -17.82 -1.49
C GLU A 129 -6.70 -18.40 -2.64
N PHE A 130 -5.69 -19.19 -2.31
CA PHE A 130 -4.94 -19.92 -3.32
C PHE A 130 -5.73 -21.14 -3.81
N GLN A 131 -5.74 -21.36 -5.12
CA GLN A 131 -6.48 -22.47 -5.72
C GLN A 131 -5.98 -23.82 -5.19
N GLY A 132 -6.89 -24.63 -4.67
CA GLY A 132 -6.56 -25.95 -4.12
C GLY A 132 -6.05 -25.93 -2.68
N GLU A 133 -6.03 -24.77 -2.02
CA GLU A 133 -5.62 -24.63 -0.62
C GLU A 133 -6.80 -24.26 0.28
N GLU A 134 -6.84 -24.81 1.49
CA GLU A 134 -7.89 -24.52 2.47
C GLU A 134 -7.65 -23.20 3.24
N GLY A 135 -6.48 -22.58 3.03
CA GLY A 135 -6.07 -21.34 3.68
C GLY A 135 -6.83 -20.12 3.16
N THR A 136 -7.41 -19.33 4.07
CA THR A 136 -8.16 -18.10 3.72
C THR A 136 -7.89 -16.98 4.72
N GLY A 137 -8.15 -15.73 4.30
CA GLY A 137 -8.06 -14.56 5.18
C GLY A 137 -6.68 -13.90 5.14
N LEU A 138 -6.22 -13.43 6.30
CA LEU A 138 -5.10 -12.50 6.42
C LEU A 138 -3.77 -13.05 5.90
N GLY A 139 -3.41 -14.26 6.30
CA GLY A 139 -2.13 -14.89 5.98
C GLY A 139 -1.94 -15.09 4.48
N PRO A 140 -2.82 -15.83 3.79
CA PRO A 140 -2.75 -16.02 2.34
C PRO A 140 -2.80 -14.70 1.55
N THR A 141 -3.52 -13.70 2.06
CA THR A 141 -3.56 -12.36 1.44
C THR A 141 -2.20 -11.66 1.55
N LEU A 142 -1.55 -11.69 2.72
CA LEU A 142 -0.21 -11.14 2.90
C LEU A 142 0.82 -11.85 2.02
N GLU A 143 0.72 -13.17 1.96
CA GLU A 143 1.56 -13.99 1.08
C GLU A 143 1.36 -13.61 -0.39
N PHE A 144 0.13 -13.46 -0.86
CA PHE A 144 -0.14 -12.99 -2.23
C PHE A 144 0.54 -11.66 -2.54
N TYR A 145 0.44 -10.67 -1.64
CA TYR A 145 1.14 -9.39 -1.84
C TYR A 145 2.66 -9.56 -1.88
N ALA A 146 3.24 -10.42 -1.02
CA ALA A 146 4.67 -10.70 -1.03
C ALA A 146 5.12 -11.38 -2.34
N LEU A 147 4.36 -12.37 -2.82
CA LEU A 147 4.69 -13.08 -4.05
C LEU A 147 4.55 -12.19 -5.30
N VAL A 148 3.53 -11.32 -5.35
CA VAL A 148 3.42 -10.33 -6.43
C VAL A 148 4.57 -9.34 -6.39
N ALA A 149 4.98 -8.89 -5.20
CA ALA A 149 6.15 -8.04 -5.04
C ALA A 149 7.44 -8.73 -5.48
N ALA A 150 7.59 -10.04 -5.26
CA ALA A 150 8.71 -10.84 -5.75
C ALA A 150 8.69 -10.97 -7.29
N GLU A 151 7.55 -11.32 -7.88
CA GLU A 151 7.37 -11.45 -9.32
C GLU A 151 7.64 -10.13 -10.06
N LEU A 152 7.30 -8.99 -9.46
CA LEU A 152 7.65 -7.67 -9.99
C LEU A 152 9.15 -7.41 -10.07
N GLN A 153 10.01 -8.20 -9.40
CA GLN A 153 11.48 -8.08 -9.46
C GLN A 153 12.11 -8.92 -10.56
N ARG A 154 11.32 -9.67 -11.34
CA ARG A 154 11.83 -10.54 -12.39
C ARG A 154 12.60 -9.78 -13.48
N LYS A 155 13.71 -10.37 -13.91
CA LYS A 155 14.62 -9.78 -14.92
C LYS A 155 13.99 -9.73 -16.31
N ASP A 156 13.16 -10.72 -16.66
CA ASP A 156 12.52 -10.84 -17.97
C ASP A 156 11.41 -9.81 -18.23
N LEU A 157 10.91 -9.14 -17.18
CA LEU A 157 9.95 -8.03 -17.32
C LEU A 157 10.58 -6.79 -17.95
N GLY A 158 11.91 -6.68 -17.94
CA GLY A 158 12.66 -5.56 -18.52
C GLY A 158 12.40 -4.21 -17.82
N MET A 159 11.75 -4.22 -16.65
CA MET A 159 11.42 -3.01 -15.90
C MET A 159 12.68 -2.35 -15.33
N TRP A 160 13.58 -3.15 -14.78
CA TRP A 160 14.66 -2.65 -13.92
C TRP A 160 16.00 -2.61 -14.63
N LEU A 161 16.80 -1.61 -14.30
CA LEU A 161 18.19 -1.54 -14.67
C LEU A 161 18.90 -2.82 -14.21
N CYS A 162 19.58 -3.48 -15.13
CA CYS A 162 20.37 -4.69 -14.87
C CYS A 162 21.83 -4.40 -15.22
N ASP A 163 22.60 -3.97 -14.24
CA ASP A 163 24.05 -3.78 -14.31
C ASP A 163 24.82 -4.83 -13.49
N ASP A 164 24.09 -5.85 -13.02
CA ASP A 164 24.59 -6.94 -12.22
C ASP A 164 25.16 -8.06 -13.09
N ASP A 165 26.50 -8.24 -13.04
CA ASP A 165 27.24 -9.37 -13.64
C ASP A 165 26.98 -10.67 -12.84
N VAL A 166 25.72 -11.07 -12.69
CA VAL A 166 25.36 -12.34 -12.06
C VAL A 166 25.66 -13.45 -13.05
N ASP A 167 26.63 -14.31 -12.72
CA ASP A 167 26.88 -15.55 -13.46
C ASP A 167 25.60 -16.41 -13.43
N PRO A 168 24.96 -16.65 -14.59
CA PRO A 168 23.72 -17.44 -14.66
C PRO A 168 23.92 -18.88 -14.20
N THR A 169 25.17 -19.37 -14.14
CA THR A 169 25.50 -20.76 -13.86
C THR A 169 25.98 -21.01 -12.43
N ASN A 170 26.62 -20.03 -11.78
CA ASN A 170 27.20 -20.18 -10.44
C ASN A 170 26.72 -19.15 -9.41
N GLY A 171 25.76 -18.29 -9.77
CA GLY A 171 25.19 -17.33 -8.82
C GLY A 171 24.37 -18.02 -7.71
N PRO A 172 24.05 -17.29 -6.62
CA PRO A 172 23.18 -17.80 -5.58
C PRO A 172 21.73 -17.92 -6.07
N SER A 173 21.09 -19.05 -5.80
CA SER A 173 19.64 -19.19 -5.95
C SER A 173 18.92 -18.38 -4.86
N LEU A 174 17.77 -17.79 -5.19
CA LEU A 174 17.01 -16.97 -4.25
C LEU A 174 15.57 -17.47 -4.12
N ASP A 175 15.10 -17.61 -2.89
CA ASP A 175 13.72 -17.93 -2.56
C ASP A 175 13.03 -16.69 -1.97
N LEU A 176 11.98 -16.22 -2.65
CA LEU A 176 11.13 -15.11 -2.20
C LEU A 176 9.70 -15.58 -1.89
N GLY A 177 9.49 -16.88 -1.66
CA GLY A 177 8.23 -17.45 -1.18
C GLY A 177 7.63 -18.56 -2.05
N GLU A 178 8.08 -18.72 -3.30
CA GLU A 178 7.65 -19.82 -4.19
C GLU A 178 8.80 -20.78 -4.52
N GLY A 179 9.72 -20.97 -3.58
CA GLY A 179 10.88 -21.84 -3.74
C GLY A 179 12.06 -21.15 -4.42
N ALA A 180 13.21 -21.83 -4.36
CA ALA A 180 14.45 -21.32 -4.92
C ALA A 180 14.37 -21.13 -6.44
N LYS A 181 14.54 -19.90 -6.90
CA LYS A 181 14.64 -19.54 -8.32
C LYS A 181 16.12 -19.55 -8.76
N PRO A 182 16.39 -19.87 -10.04
CA PRO A 182 17.75 -19.91 -10.55
C PRO A 182 18.41 -18.52 -10.54
N PRO A 183 19.75 -18.46 -10.57
CA PRO A 183 20.49 -17.20 -10.67
C PRO A 183 20.03 -16.38 -11.88
N GLY A 184 19.89 -15.07 -11.69
CA GLY A 184 19.45 -14.15 -12.75
C GLY A 184 17.93 -14.12 -13.01
N TYR A 185 17.11 -14.90 -12.28
CA TYR A 185 15.65 -14.80 -12.37
C TYR A 185 15.12 -13.46 -11.86
N TYR A 186 15.63 -12.97 -10.73
CA TYR A 186 15.31 -11.66 -10.16
C TYR A 186 16.46 -10.67 -10.36
N VAL A 187 16.13 -9.39 -10.50
CA VAL A 187 17.11 -8.29 -10.56
C VAL A 187 17.63 -8.01 -9.15
N ARG A 188 18.96 -7.99 -8.97
CA ARG A 188 19.58 -7.80 -7.65
C ARG A 188 20.61 -6.67 -7.73
N ARG A 189 20.29 -5.56 -7.08
CA ARG A 189 21.19 -4.40 -6.97
C ARG A 189 21.35 -3.99 -5.53
N ALA A 190 22.60 -3.75 -5.12
CA ALA A 190 22.90 -3.23 -3.79
C ALA A 190 22.25 -1.86 -3.54
N SER A 191 22.06 -1.08 -4.60
CA SER A 191 21.40 0.23 -4.57
C SER A 191 19.87 0.17 -4.70
N GLY A 192 19.29 -1.03 -4.86
CA GLY A 192 17.87 -1.25 -5.09
C GLY A 192 17.45 -1.13 -6.56
N LEU A 193 16.17 -1.42 -6.80
CA LEU A 193 15.53 -1.40 -8.11
C LEU A 193 15.41 0.04 -8.61
N PHE A 194 15.97 0.29 -9.79
CA PHE A 194 15.85 1.56 -10.50
C PHE A 194 15.35 1.27 -11.91
N PRO A 195 14.49 2.12 -12.51
CA PRO A 195 13.98 1.87 -13.85
C PRO A 195 15.06 1.67 -14.92
N SER A 196 14.83 0.74 -15.83
CA SER A 196 15.70 0.45 -16.95
C SER A 196 15.63 1.59 -17.99
N PRO A 197 16.75 2.08 -18.52
CA PRO A 197 16.77 3.06 -19.60
C PRO A 197 16.42 2.39 -20.93
N LEU A 198 15.13 2.22 -21.19
CA LEU A 198 14.62 1.62 -22.42
C LEU A 198 14.56 2.67 -23.55
N PRO A 199 14.81 2.29 -24.82
CA PRO A 199 14.62 3.19 -25.95
C PRO A 199 13.17 3.66 -26.03
N GLN A 200 13.00 4.97 -26.20
CA GLN A 200 11.69 5.60 -26.36
C GLN A 200 10.94 4.99 -27.55
N ASP A 201 9.62 4.81 -27.40
CA ASP A 201 8.70 4.27 -28.42
C ASP A 201 9.05 2.84 -28.89
N SER A 202 9.82 2.09 -28.10
CA SER A 202 10.10 0.68 -28.35
C SER A 202 9.03 -0.23 -27.76
N THR A 203 8.82 -1.40 -28.37
CA THR A 203 7.93 -2.44 -27.82
C THR A 203 8.36 -2.91 -26.42
N ALA A 204 9.65 -2.82 -26.11
CA ALA A 204 10.16 -3.08 -24.76
C ALA A 204 9.67 -2.03 -23.76
N ALA A 205 9.74 -0.75 -24.12
CA ALA A 205 9.22 0.35 -23.31
C ALA A 205 7.70 0.23 -23.10
N ASP A 206 6.94 -0.10 -24.15
CA ASP A 206 5.48 -0.30 -24.05
C ASP A 206 5.10 -1.42 -23.09
N ARG A 207 5.84 -2.55 -23.11
CA ARG A 207 5.62 -3.66 -22.16
C ARG A 207 5.99 -3.26 -20.74
N ALA A 208 7.15 -2.64 -20.55
CA ALA A 208 7.58 -2.16 -19.24
C ALA A 208 6.59 -1.14 -18.65
N ALA A 209 6.05 -0.24 -19.48
CA ALA A 209 5.04 0.73 -19.07
C ALA A 209 3.77 0.07 -18.53
N GLN A 210 3.32 -1.04 -19.11
CA GLN A 210 2.18 -1.81 -18.59
C GLN A 210 2.46 -2.38 -17.20
N HIS A 211 3.68 -2.88 -16.97
CA HIS A 211 4.07 -3.36 -15.66
C HIS A 211 4.25 -2.23 -14.65
N TYR A 212 4.73 -1.04 -15.06
CA TYR A 212 4.79 0.14 -14.20
C TYR A 212 3.41 0.68 -13.83
N TRP A 213 2.46 0.67 -14.76
CA TRP A 213 1.07 0.99 -14.44
C TRP A 213 0.52 0.03 -13.38
N PHE A 214 0.75 -1.29 -13.57
CA PHE A 214 0.34 -2.28 -12.59
C PHE A 214 1.05 -2.11 -11.24
N LEU A 215 2.35 -1.82 -11.22
CA LEU A 215 3.10 -1.52 -10.01
C LEU A 215 2.46 -0.35 -9.24
N GLY A 216 2.07 0.71 -9.92
CA GLY A 216 1.38 1.86 -9.30
C GLY A 216 0.06 1.45 -8.65
N VAL A 217 -0.78 0.70 -9.37
CA VAL A 217 -2.05 0.17 -8.84
C VAL A 217 -1.81 -0.77 -7.65
N PHE A 218 -0.84 -1.66 -7.77
CA PHE A 218 -0.45 -2.60 -6.73
C PHE A 218 0.00 -1.89 -5.45
N LEU A 219 0.92 -0.92 -5.55
CA LEU A 219 1.38 -0.12 -4.41
C LEU A 219 0.25 0.70 -3.78
N ALA A 220 -0.61 1.32 -4.60
CA ALA A 220 -1.78 2.03 -4.10
C ALA A 220 -2.72 1.11 -3.32
N LYS A 221 -2.92 -0.12 -3.80
CA LYS A 221 -3.77 -1.11 -3.14
C LYS A 221 -3.16 -1.65 -1.85
N VAL A 222 -1.85 -1.91 -1.85
CA VAL A 222 -1.05 -2.25 -0.65
C VAL A 222 -1.22 -1.18 0.42
N LEU A 223 -1.07 0.10 0.06
CA LEU A 223 -1.25 1.23 0.98
C LEU A 223 -2.70 1.32 1.49
N GLN A 224 -3.68 1.20 0.60
CA GLN A 224 -5.10 1.26 0.93
C GLN A 224 -5.54 0.15 1.91
N ASP A 225 -4.97 -1.05 1.77
CA ASP A 225 -5.26 -2.19 2.64
C ASP A 225 -4.27 -2.27 3.84
N ASN A 226 -3.47 -1.21 4.06
CA ASN A 226 -2.49 -1.08 5.13
C ASN A 226 -1.53 -2.28 5.23
N ARG A 227 -0.95 -2.63 4.09
CA ARG A 227 -0.01 -3.74 3.93
C ARG A 227 1.40 -3.24 3.73
N LEU A 228 2.36 -4.09 4.10
CA LEU A 228 3.77 -3.91 3.77
C LEU A 228 4.16 -4.96 2.75
N VAL A 229 4.98 -4.56 1.78
CA VAL A 229 5.55 -5.43 0.76
C VAL A 229 7.04 -5.17 0.68
N ASP A 230 7.81 -6.23 0.47
CA ASP A 230 9.25 -6.11 0.30
C ASP A 230 9.57 -5.90 -1.18
N LEU A 231 9.54 -4.63 -1.58
CA LEU A 231 10.00 -4.20 -2.90
C LEU A 231 11.19 -3.25 -2.70
N PRO A 232 12.43 -3.70 -2.96
CA PRO A 232 13.64 -2.94 -2.63
C PRO A 232 13.88 -1.83 -3.67
N LEU A 233 12.98 -0.84 -3.74
CA LEU A 233 13.13 0.32 -4.62
C LEU A 233 14.34 1.14 -4.20
N SER A 234 15.13 1.53 -5.19
CA SER A 234 16.28 2.40 -4.96
C SER A 234 15.84 3.75 -4.41
N HIS A 235 16.63 4.32 -3.51
CA HIS A 235 16.34 5.63 -2.92
C HIS A 235 16.19 6.77 -3.96
N PRO A 236 17.00 6.84 -5.05
CA PRO A 236 16.75 7.79 -6.12
C PRO A 236 15.40 7.60 -6.81
N PHE A 237 14.96 6.35 -7.02
CA PHE A 237 13.65 6.10 -7.63
C PHE A 237 12.50 6.50 -6.69
N LEU A 238 12.61 6.20 -5.39
CA LEU A 238 11.66 6.68 -4.39
C LEU A 238 11.55 8.22 -4.39
N LYS A 239 12.68 8.92 -4.51
CA LYS A 239 12.68 10.39 -4.68
C LYS A 239 11.94 10.85 -5.92
N LEU A 240 12.13 10.17 -7.06
CA LEU A 240 11.40 10.50 -8.30
C LEU A 240 9.89 10.29 -8.14
N LEU A 241 9.47 9.21 -7.49
CA LEU A 241 8.06 8.94 -7.21
C LEU A 241 7.41 9.99 -6.30
N CYS A 242 8.18 10.54 -5.37
CA CYS A 242 7.72 11.57 -4.42
C CYS A 242 8.05 13.01 -4.85
N GLN A 243 8.33 13.26 -6.13
CA GLN A 243 8.65 14.60 -6.68
C GLN A 243 9.84 15.30 -5.99
N GLY A 244 10.80 14.54 -5.47
CA GLY A 244 12.07 15.05 -4.93
C GLY A 244 12.15 15.14 -3.40
N GLU A 245 11.05 15.00 -2.67
CA GLU A 245 11.04 15.05 -1.19
C GLU A 245 11.08 13.64 -0.58
N VAL A 246 12.27 13.10 -0.36
CA VAL A 246 12.50 12.03 0.63
C VAL A 246 13.41 12.63 1.69
N VAL A 247 12.80 13.13 2.77
CA VAL A 247 13.51 13.55 3.98
C VAL A 247 13.52 12.33 4.90
N ASN A 248 14.72 11.85 5.22
CA ASN A 248 14.94 10.76 6.17
C ASN A 248 14.49 11.14 7.59
#